data_AF-A0A1G9WEF1-F1
#
_entry.id   AF-A0A1G9WEF1-F1
#
_cell.length_a   1.000
_cell.length_b   1.000
_cell.length_c   1.000
_cell.angle_alpha   90.00
_cell.angle_beta   90.00
_cell.angle_gamma   90.00
#
_symmetry.space_group_name_H-M   'P 1'
#
loop_
_entity.id
_entity.type
_entity.pdbx_description
1 polymer ?
#
loop_
_entity_poly.entity_id
_entity_poly.type
_entity_poly.pdbx_seq_one_letter_code
_entity_poly.pdbx_strand_id
1 'polypeptide(L)'
;MSNPIVKGSVTEDTISVHIDLYQYPVRYIKTYLGQELVGTFHPMSDFHLRNEKGFPLRVELVFSDGNRYETTIAGGQIQREEDRNFLPGDILVACDNFGDFLPPGYMGHSAMVLDEKHIIEAVTTYPQVRKATIQEFKEIHPLHLQLRCKDREAALNATEFANNYLQIYTENLNQNKEVPPFSFTTQVALDDPWTAIYCSKLIWLSYYYGADMELENDYFLFSPEDLSMLEYDERFEVIYKHPDFQFNIDL
;
A
#
# COMPACT_ATOMS: atom_id res chain seq x y z
N MET A 1 22.72 -9.77 -3.17
CA MET A 1 22.16 -8.51 -2.66
C MET A 1 22.78 -8.25 -1.31
N SER A 2 23.45 -7.12 -1.10
CA SER A 2 24.10 -6.77 0.16
C SER A 2 23.05 -6.36 1.19
N ASN A 3 23.09 -6.94 2.39
CA ASN A 3 22.24 -6.49 3.49
C ASN A 3 22.57 -5.02 3.83
N PRO A 4 21.57 -4.15 4.05
CA PRO A 4 21.81 -2.77 4.43
C PRO A 4 22.48 -2.69 5.82
N ILE A 5 23.46 -1.79 5.96
CA ILE A 5 24.22 -1.58 7.21
C ILE A 5 23.31 -1.08 8.33
N VAL A 6 22.30 -0.27 7.98
CA VAL A 6 21.31 0.29 8.89
C VAL A 6 19.91 -0.07 8.40
N LYS A 7 19.05 -0.52 9.31
CA LYS A 7 17.62 -0.75 9.11
C LYS A 7 16.83 0.08 10.11
N GLY A 8 15.64 0.51 9.71
CA GLY A 8 14.76 1.27 10.58
C GLY A 8 13.33 0.75 10.51
N SER A 9 12.61 0.83 11.63
CA SER A 9 11.16 0.69 11.66
C SER A 9 10.57 1.84 12.47
N VAL A 10 9.37 2.27 12.11
CA VAL A 10 8.67 3.35 12.80
C VAL A 10 7.43 2.79 13.46
N THR A 11 7.24 3.15 14.72
CA THR A 11 6.02 2.92 15.51
C THR A 11 5.53 4.27 16.02
N GLU A 12 4.25 4.39 16.39
CA GLU A 12 3.52 5.62 16.76
C GLU A 12 4.37 6.87 17.07
N ASP A 13 5.20 6.83 18.12
CA ASP A 13 6.07 7.92 18.53
C ASP A 13 7.56 7.53 18.58
N THR A 14 7.94 6.38 18.03
CA THR A 14 9.25 5.79 18.23
C THR A 14 9.82 5.22 16.93
N ILE A 15 11.03 5.68 16.57
CA ILE A 15 11.83 5.08 15.50
C ILE A 15 12.81 4.09 16.13
N SER A 16 12.74 2.84 15.69
CA SER A 16 13.67 1.78 16.05
C SER A 16 14.74 1.66 14.97
N VAL A 17 15.99 1.66 15.36
CA VAL A 17 17.14 1.57 14.44
C VAL A 17 17.94 0.32 14.78
N HIS A 18 18.26 -0.46 13.76
CA HIS A 18 19.17 -1.59 13.83
C HIS A 18 20.39 -1.33 12.95
N ILE A 19 21.59 -1.58 13.45
CA ILE A 19 22.87 -1.39 12.77
C ILE A 19 23.65 -2.70 12.82
N ASP A 20 24.08 -3.20 11.66
CA ASP A 20 25.04 -4.30 11.60
C ASP A 20 26.43 -3.81 12.01
N LEU A 21 26.77 -4.00 13.28
CA LEU A 21 28.11 -3.69 13.80
C LEU A 21 29.10 -4.84 13.67
N TYR A 22 28.65 -6.03 13.26
CA TYR A 22 29.52 -7.19 13.15
C TYR A 22 30.46 -7.06 11.95
N GLN A 23 29.95 -6.51 10.85
CA GLN A 23 30.69 -6.37 9.60
C GLN A 23 31.45 -5.03 9.50
N TYR A 24 31.15 -4.06 10.35
CA TYR A 24 31.61 -2.68 10.16
C TYR A 24 32.18 -2.05 11.44
N PRO A 25 33.45 -1.58 11.44
CA PRO A 25 34.10 -0.99 12.62
C PRO A 25 33.68 0.47 12.84
N VAL A 26 32.41 0.67 13.22
CA VAL A 26 31.83 1.98 13.55
C VAL A 26 32.50 2.54 14.81
N ARG A 27 32.92 3.80 14.76
CA ARG A 27 33.55 4.53 15.89
C ARG A 27 32.50 5.26 16.72
N TYR A 28 31.53 5.90 16.08
CA TYR A 28 30.38 6.53 16.72
C TYR A 28 29.25 6.74 15.71
N ILE A 29 28.05 6.95 16.23
CA ILE A 29 26.81 7.15 15.47
C ILE A 29 26.32 8.56 15.77
N LYS A 30 25.94 9.33 14.75
CA LYS A 30 25.20 10.58 14.90
C LYS A 30 23.80 10.40 14.39
N THR A 31 22.85 11.01 15.08
CA THR A 31 21.44 10.93 14.74
C THR A 31 20.86 12.33 14.66
N TYR A 32 20.05 12.57 13.63
CA TYR A 32 19.42 13.84 13.39
C TYR A 32 17.92 13.64 13.17
N LEU A 33 17.07 14.37 13.89
CA LEU A 33 15.65 14.46 13.56
C LEU A 33 15.44 15.73 12.72
N GLY A 34 15.04 15.55 11.46
CA GLY A 34 15.05 16.64 10.48
C GLY A 34 16.47 17.17 10.27
N GLN A 35 16.72 18.42 10.65
CA GLN A 35 18.06 19.04 10.56
C GLN A 35 18.78 19.16 11.92
N GLU A 36 18.11 18.81 13.01
CA GLU A 36 18.65 18.97 14.36
C GLU A 36 19.41 17.71 14.80
N LEU A 37 20.64 17.89 15.30
CA LEU A 37 21.41 16.79 15.90
C LEU A 37 20.79 16.45 17.26
N VAL A 38 20.22 15.25 17.38
CA VAL A 38 19.57 14.80 18.62
C VAL A 38 20.50 14.00 19.52
N GLY A 39 21.58 13.43 18.96
CA GLY A 39 22.55 12.69 19.76
C GLY A 39 23.76 12.18 18.98
N THR A 40 24.85 11.99 19.72
CA THR A 40 26.02 11.21 19.29
C THR A 40 26.18 10.04 20.25
N PHE A 41 26.16 8.83 19.71
CA PHE A 41 26.15 7.59 20.47
C PHE A 41 27.43 6.80 20.25
N HIS A 42 27.84 6.06 21.29
CA HIS A 42 28.78 4.96 21.12
C HIS A 42 28.17 3.90 20.19
N PRO A 43 28.99 3.10 19.49
CA PRO A 43 28.50 2.03 18.64
C PRO A 43 27.57 1.10 19.42
N MET A 44 26.31 1.04 18.97
CA MET A 44 25.27 0.16 19.50
C MET A 44 24.48 -0.42 18.34
N SER A 45 24.12 -1.70 18.44
CA SER A 45 23.43 -2.39 17.36
C SER A 45 21.98 -1.97 17.26
N ASP A 46 21.33 -1.66 18.38
CA ASP A 46 19.91 -1.36 18.44
C ASP A 46 19.65 -0.16 19.34
N PHE A 47 18.82 0.76 18.88
CA PHE A 47 18.33 1.85 19.71
C PHE A 47 16.98 2.38 19.23
N HIS A 48 16.30 3.08 20.14
CA HIS A 48 14.99 3.67 19.91
C HIS A 48 15.05 5.17 20.17
N LEU A 49 14.48 5.96 19.27
CA LEU A 49 14.37 7.41 19.42
C LEU A 49 12.90 7.82 19.38
N ARG A 50 12.52 8.62 20.37
CA ARG A 50 11.19 9.23 20.40
C ARG A 50 11.10 10.31 19.32
N ASN A 51 10.06 10.26 18.51
CA ASN A 51 9.83 11.12 17.36
C ASN A 51 8.34 11.52 17.27
N GLU A 52 7.83 12.16 18.32
CA GLU A 52 6.42 12.60 18.41
C GLU A 52 5.99 13.52 17.23
N LYS A 53 6.95 14.19 16.60
CA LYS A 53 6.72 15.14 15.50
C LYS A 53 6.82 14.51 14.10
N GLY A 54 7.17 13.22 14.02
CA GLY A 54 7.24 12.50 12.75
C GLY A 54 8.35 12.97 11.81
N PHE A 55 9.42 13.59 12.32
CA PHE A 55 10.51 14.06 11.47
C PHE A 55 11.35 12.90 10.94
N PRO A 56 11.92 12.99 9.73
CA PRO A 56 12.84 11.98 9.23
C PRO A 56 14.05 11.84 10.16
N LEU A 57 14.41 10.59 10.45
CA LEU A 57 15.60 10.29 11.23
C LEU A 57 16.76 10.03 10.27
N ARG A 58 17.72 10.92 10.24
CA ARG A 58 19.00 10.67 9.59
C ARG A 58 19.98 10.03 10.56
N VAL A 59 20.63 8.96 10.12
CA VAL A 59 21.68 8.23 10.85
C VAL A 59 22.99 8.36 10.07
N GLU A 60 24.00 8.96 10.68
CA GLU A 60 25.37 9.06 10.17
C GLU A 60 26.29 8.14 10.99
N LEU A 61 26.82 7.10 10.36
CA LEU A 61 27.86 6.24 10.93
C LEU A 61 29.22 6.82 10.56
N VAL A 62 30.10 6.95 11.55
CA VAL A 62 31.51 7.29 11.32
C VAL A 62 32.38 6.09 11.67
N PHE A 63 33.10 5.57 10.69
CA PHE A 63 33.97 4.41 10.86
C PHE A 63 35.33 4.81 11.44
N SER A 64 36.08 3.80 11.88
CA SER A 64 37.39 4.02 12.54
C SER A 64 38.46 4.61 11.62
N ASP A 65 38.34 4.41 10.31
CA ASP A 65 39.19 5.00 9.27
C ASP A 65 38.80 6.45 8.91
N GLY A 66 37.71 6.98 9.48
CA GLY A 66 37.19 8.32 9.21
C GLY A 66 36.17 8.40 8.07
N ASN A 67 35.91 7.29 7.37
CA ASN A 67 34.83 7.22 6.37
C ASN A 67 33.46 7.38 7.04
N ARG A 68 32.48 7.82 6.23
CA ARG A 68 31.13 8.08 6.70
C ARG A 68 30.11 7.36 5.83
N TYR A 69 29.07 6.85 6.49
CA TYR A 69 27.88 6.32 5.84
C TYR A 69 26.67 7.06 6.39
N GLU A 70 25.77 7.49 5.52
CA GLU A 70 24.56 8.21 5.88
C GLU A 70 23.35 7.47 5.32
N THR A 71 22.32 7.30 6.15
CA THR A 71 21.01 6.85 5.71
C THR A 71 19.92 7.69 6.36
N THR A 72 18.75 7.72 5.74
CA THR A 72 17.56 8.34 6.29
C THR A 72 16.46 7.31 6.45
N ILE A 73 15.95 7.18 7.66
CA ILE A 73 14.74 6.44 7.97
C ILE A 73 13.60 7.45 7.90
N ALA A 74 12.64 7.19 7.01
CA ALA A 74 11.48 8.06 6.83
C ALA A 74 10.82 8.33 8.18
N GLY A 75 10.58 9.61 8.47
CA GLY A 75 9.81 10.01 9.63
C GLY A 75 8.36 9.79 9.29
N GLY A 76 7.65 9.03 10.12
CA GLY A 76 6.21 8.94 9.97
C GLY A 76 5.60 10.25 10.43
N GLN A 77 5.23 11.14 9.51
CA GLN A 77 4.04 11.94 9.76
C GLN A 77 2.88 10.96 9.80
N ILE A 78 2.61 10.38 10.97
CA ILE A 78 1.28 9.90 11.24
C ILE A 78 0.48 11.19 11.41
N GLN A 79 -0.08 11.70 10.32
CA GLN A 79 -1.40 12.30 10.44
C GLN A 79 -2.17 11.29 11.28
N ARG A 80 -2.60 11.68 12.49
CA ARG A 80 -3.66 10.94 13.17
C ARG A 80 -4.72 10.77 12.10
N GLU A 81 -4.84 9.57 11.54
CA GLU A 81 -6.01 9.22 10.79
C GLU A 81 -7.11 9.46 11.81
N GLU A 82 -7.91 10.51 11.56
CA GLU A 82 -9.17 10.64 12.26
C GLU A 82 -9.84 9.27 12.20
N ASP A 83 -10.47 8.89 13.31
CA ASP A 83 -11.10 7.59 13.54
C ASP A 83 -12.13 7.30 12.44
N ARG A 84 -11.65 6.92 11.26
CA ARG A 84 -12.43 6.83 10.04
C ARG A 84 -12.94 5.41 9.93
N ASN A 85 -14.23 5.29 9.67
CA ASN A 85 -14.84 3.99 9.55
C ASN A 85 -14.55 3.38 8.18
N PHE A 86 -14.42 2.06 8.15
CA PHE A 86 -14.34 1.27 6.94
C PHE A 86 -15.66 0.52 6.77
N LEU A 87 -16.30 0.68 5.62
CA LEU A 87 -17.55 0.02 5.31
C LEU A 87 -17.37 -0.93 4.11
N PRO A 88 -18.07 -2.08 4.09
CA PRO A 88 -18.09 -2.97 2.94
C PRO A 88 -18.35 -2.22 1.63
N GLY A 89 -17.49 -2.42 0.63
CA GLY A 89 -17.56 -1.78 -0.67
C GLY A 89 -16.73 -0.50 -0.79
N ASP A 90 -16.19 0.04 0.32
CA ASP A 90 -15.18 1.09 0.24
C ASP A 90 -14.00 0.62 -0.63
N ILE A 91 -13.52 1.51 -1.49
CA ILE A 91 -12.38 1.26 -2.38
C ILE A 91 -11.16 1.93 -1.77
N LEU A 92 -10.10 1.15 -1.58
CA LEU A 92 -8.79 1.65 -1.19
C LEU A 92 -7.90 1.68 -2.43
N VAL A 93 -7.32 2.84 -2.71
CA VAL A 93 -6.41 3.05 -3.84
C VAL A 93 -5.11 3.58 -3.29
N ALA A 94 -4.00 2.92 -3.60
CA ALA A 94 -2.65 3.33 -3.23
C ALA A 94 -1.93 3.86 -4.47
N CYS A 95 -1.17 4.94 -4.30
CA CYS A 95 -0.28 5.46 -5.34
C CYS A 95 1.19 5.11 -5.05
N ASP A 96 1.50 4.32 -4.04
CA ASP A 96 2.86 3.87 -3.74
C ASP A 96 3.09 2.39 -4.13
N ASN A 97 4.37 2.01 -4.16
CA ASN A 97 4.79 0.68 -4.57
C ASN A 97 5.42 -0.07 -3.42
N PHE A 98 5.03 -1.33 -3.26
CA PHE A 98 5.75 -2.27 -2.41
C PHE A 98 7.00 -2.77 -3.16
N GLY A 99 8.20 -2.49 -2.63
CA GLY A 99 9.46 -3.11 -3.10
C GLY A 99 10.46 -2.21 -3.84
N ASP A 100 10.45 -0.88 -3.61
CA ASP A 100 11.47 0.09 -4.05
C ASP A 100 11.77 0.16 -5.57
N PHE A 101 10.94 -0.45 -6.42
CA PHE A 101 11.23 -0.51 -7.86
C PHE A 101 10.90 0.78 -8.63
N LEU A 102 9.83 1.48 -8.23
CA LEU A 102 9.37 2.74 -8.85
C LEU A 102 8.95 3.74 -7.76
N PRO A 103 9.26 5.04 -7.92
CA PRO A 103 8.78 6.07 -7.01
C PRO A 103 7.23 6.07 -6.89
N PRO A 104 6.67 6.58 -5.78
CA PRO A 104 5.23 6.81 -5.68
C PRO A 104 4.69 7.65 -6.84
N GLY A 105 3.48 7.31 -7.26
CA GLY A 105 2.71 7.93 -8.33
C GLY A 105 2.89 7.28 -9.71
N TYR A 106 3.76 6.29 -9.86
CA TYR A 106 4.03 5.63 -11.16
C TYR A 106 3.43 4.23 -11.31
N MET A 107 3.08 3.62 -10.19
CA MET A 107 2.35 2.38 -10.11
C MET A 107 1.64 2.39 -8.77
N GLY A 108 0.48 1.74 -8.72
CA GLY A 108 -0.37 1.74 -7.55
C GLY A 108 -0.91 0.36 -7.26
N HIS A 109 -1.73 0.30 -6.23
CA HIS A 109 -2.47 -0.90 -5.85
C HIS A 109 -3.89 -0.53 -5.48
N SER A 110 -4.81 -1.48 -5.54
CA SER A 110 -6.17 -1.25 -5.10
C SER A 110 -6.76 -2.48 -4.42
N ALA A 111 -7.68 -2.21 -3.52
CA ALA A 111 -8.38 -3.22 -2.73
C ALA A 111 -9.80 -2.76 -2.40
N MET A 112 -10.69 -3.72 -2.12
CA MET A 112 -12.05 -3.44 -1.67
C MET A 112 -12.21 -3.88 -0.22
N VAL A 113 -12.82 -3.05 0.60
CA VAL A 113 -13.19 -3.41 1.97
C VAL A 113 -14.32 -4.44 1.94
N LEU A 114 -14.13 -5.56 2.61
CA LEU A 114 -15.15 -6.60 2.77
C LEU A 114 -15.95 -6.44 4.07
N ASP A 115 -15.27 -6.02 5.13
CA ASP A 115 -15.81 -5.85 6.48
C ASP A 115 -14.94 -4.85 7.27
N GLU A 116 -15.26 -4.59 8.54
CA GLU A 116 -14.54 -3.61 9.37
C GLU A 116 -13.04 -3.87 9.55
N LYS A 117 -12.54 -5.06 9.19
CA LYS A 117 -11.15 -5.46 9.41
C LYS A 117 -10.42 -5.89 8.15
N HIS A 118 -11.15 -6.27 7.11
CA HIS A 118 -10.54 -6.96 5.99
C HIS A 118 -10.86 -6.34 4.65
N ILE A 119 -9.93 -6.59 3.73
CA ILE A 119 -10.02 -6.26 2.32
C ILE A 119 -9.92 -7.52 1.47
N ILE A 120 -10.35 -7.40 0.22
CA ILE A 120 -9.97 -8.29 -0.87
C ILE A 120 -9.09 -7.54 -1.85
N GLU A 121 -8.05 -8.23 -2.33
CA GLU A 121 -7.10 -7.68 -3.29
C GLU A 121 -6.65 -8.75 -4.29
N ALA A 122 -6.19 -8.29 -5.46
CA ALA A 122 -5.44 -9.11 -6.38
C ALA A 122 -3.96 -8.66 -6.40
N VAL A 123 -3.03 -9.57 -6.17
CA VAL A 123 -1.60 -9.32 -6.01
C VAL A 123 -0.76 -10.24 -6.91
N THR A 124 0.51 -9.91 -7.10
CA THR A 124 1.46 -10.70 -7.91
C THR A 124 1.90 -12.01 -7.26
N THR A 125 1.75 -12.13 -5.93
CA THR A 125 2.15 -13.32 -5.16
C THR A 125 1.02 -14.34 -5.08
N TYR A 126 1.36 -15.63 -5.03
CA TYR A 126 0.38 -16.70 -4.92
C TYR A 126 -0.09 -16.88 -3.45
N PRO A 127 -1.40 -17.02 -3.17
CA PRO A 127 -2.52 -16.93 -4.09
C PRO A 127 -2.77 -15.49 -4.56
N GLN A 128 -2.99 -15.32 -5.87
CA GLN A 128 -3.09 -14.01 -6.51
C GLN A 128 -4.33 -13.23 -6.08
N VAL A 129 -5.43 -13.89 -5.71
CA VAL A 129 -6.60 -13.23 -5.13
C VAL A 129 -6.76 -13.72 -3.70
N ARG A 130 -6.81 -12.78 -2.76
CA ARG A 130 -6.76 -13.10 -1.34
C ARG A 130 -7.48 -12.07 -0.48
N LYS A 131 -7.75 -12.48 0.76
CA LYS A 131 -8.20 -11.61 1.85
C LYS A 131 -6.97 -11.15 2.65
N ALA A 132 -6.89 -9.86 2.93
CA ALA A 132 -5.87 -9.26 3.79
C ALA A 132 -6.55 -8.34 4.82
N THR A 133 -5.81 -7.85 5.80
CA THR A 133 -6.34 -6.86 6.75
C THR A 133 -6.20 -5.45 6.21
N ILE A 134 -7.12 -4.56 6.62
CA ILE A 134 -7.03 -3.12 6.34
C ILE A 134 -5.73 -2.54 6.90
N GLN A 135 -5.30 -3.05 8.06
CA GLN A 135 -4.06 -2.61 8.70
C GLN A 135 -2.83 -2.96 7.86
N GLU A 136 -2.73 -4.19 7.37
CA GLU A 136 -1.64 -4.60 6.46
C GLU A 136 -1.62 -3.74 5.20
N PHE A 137 -2.78 -3.45 4.60
CA PHE A 137 -2.85 -2.56 3.45
C PHE A 137 -2.26 -1.19 3.77
N LYS A 138 -2.67 -0.55 4.87
CA LYS A 138 -2.20 0.78 5.27
C LYS A 138 -0.72 0.82 5.64
N GLU A 139 -0.19 -0.25 6.24
CA GLU A 139 1.23 -0.36 6.58
C GLU A 139 2.11 -0.49 5.34
N ILE A 140 1.62 -1.24 4.34
CA ILE A 140 2.31 -1.43 3.06
C ILE A 140 2.15 -0.19 2.16
N HIS A 141 0.97 0.44 2.21
CA HIS A 141 0.53 1.52 1.34
C HIS A 141 0.10 2.76 2.13
N PRO A 142 1.03 3.49 2.77
CA PRO A 142 0.70 4.70 3.52
C PRO A 142 0.12 5.82 2.64
N LEU A 143 0.50 5.91 1.36
CA LEU A 143 0.02 6.93 0.42
C LEU A 143 -1.21 6.42 -0.32
N HIS A 144 -2.37 6.53 0.32
CA HIS A 144 -3.63 5.99 -0.22
C HIS A 144 -4.82 6.95 -0.11
N LEU A 145 -5.86 6.60 -0.86
CA LEU A 145 -7.17 7.20 -1.00
C LEU A 145 -8.22 6.16 -0.60
N GLN A 146 -9.23 6.58 0.17
CA GLN A 146 -10.42 5.79 0.49
C GLN A 146 -11.64 6.47 -0.14
N LEU A 147 -12.30 5.74 -1.02
CA LEU A 147 -13.54 6.14 -1.69
C LEU A 147 -14.69 5.30 -1.18
N ARG A 148 -15.87 5.90 -1.07
CA ARG A 148 -17.11 5.23 -0.67
C ARG A 148 -18.20 5.48 -1.71
N CYS A 149 -18.85 4.41 -2.16
CA CYS A 149 -20.05 4.53 -2.96
C CYS A 149 -21.20 5.07 -2.09
N LYS A 150 -21.88 6.13 -2.58
CA LYS A 150 -23.00 6.75 -1.87
C LYS A 150 -24.23 5.84 -1.85
N ASP A 151 -24.36 4.95 -2.84
CA ASP A 151 -25.38 3.91 -2.85
C ASP A 151 -24.91 2.71 -2.03
N ARG A 152 -25.53 2.54 -0.85
CA ARG A 152 -25.17 1.46 0.08
C ARG A 152 -25.52 0.08 -0.46
N GLU A 153 -26.60 -0.05 -1.22
CA GLU A 153 -27.03 -1.33 -1.78
C GLU A 153 -26.06 -1.76 -2.88
N ALA A 154 -25.70 -0.84 -3.77
CA ALA A 154 -24.65 -1.06 -4.77
C ALA A 154 -23.33 -1.52 -4.13
N ALA A 155 -22.87 -0.82 -3.08
CA ALA A 155 -21.64 -1.19 -2.36
C ALA A 155 -21.69 -2.60 -1.76
N LEU A 156 -22.84 -3.00 -1.19
CA LEU A 156 -23.03 -4.33 -0.63
C LEU A 156 -23.06 -5.41 -1.72
N ASN A 157 -23.75 -5.16 -2.83
CA ASN A 157 -23.83 -6.12 -3.93
C ASN A 157 -22.45 -6.30 -4.60
N ALA A 158 -21.67 -5.22 -4.74
CA ALA A 158 -20.28 -5.32 -5.20
C ALA A 158 -19.43 -6.16 -4.25
N THR A 159 -19.59 -5.97 -2.94
CA THR A 159 -18.90 -6.77 -1.92
C THR A 159 -19.30 -8.25 -1.97
N GLU A 160 -20.59 -8.54 -2.21
CA GLU A 160 -21.09 -9.91 -2.37
C GLU A 160 -20.45 -10.58 -3.59
N PHE A 161 -20.40 -9.89 -4.73
CA PHE A 161 -19.70 -10.41 -5.91
C PHE A 161 -18.24 -10.71 -5.60
N ALA A 162 -17.52 -9.80 -4.93
CA ALA A 162 -16.12 -9.99 -4.59
C ALA A 162 -15.89 -11.22 -3.68
N ASN A 163 -16.76 -11.42 -2.68
CA ASN A 163 -16.73 -12.61 -1.83
C ASN A 163 -16.98 -13.90 -2.63
N ASN A 164 -17.98 -13.90 -3.51
CA ASN A 164 -18.28 -15.04 -4.37
C ASN A 164 -17.12 -15.37 -5.32
N TYR A 165 -16.50 -14.35 -5.90
CA TYR A 165 -15.32 -14.49 -6.74
C TYR A 165 -14.16 -15.13 -5.96
N LEU A 166 -13.85 -14.63 -4.75
CA LEU A 166 -12.81 -15.20 -3.89
C LEU A 166 -13.11 -16.66 -3.51
N GLN A 167 -14.37 -16.97 -3.23
CA GLN A 167 -14.80 -18.33 -2.92
C GLN A 167 -14.53 -19.27 -4.09
N ILE A 168 -15.01 -18.93 -5.30
CA ILE A 168 -14.80 -19.73 -6.51
C ILE A 168 -13.30 -19.88 -6.81
N TYR A 169 -12.54 -18.80 -6.70
CA TYR A 169 -11.09 -18.80 -6.87
C TYR A 169 -10.42 -19.79 -5.90
N THR A 170 -10.77 -19.73 -4.61
CA THR A 170 -10.22 -20.59 -3.56
C THR A 170 -10.63 -22.05 -3.76
N GLU A 171 -11.86 -22.33 -4.15
CA GLU A 171 -12.34 -23.68 -4.48
C GLU A 171 -11.58 -24.27 -5.66
N ASN A 172 -11.36 -23.49 -6.72
CA ASN A 172 -10.57 -23.90 -7.87
C ASN A 172 -9.13 -24.23 -7.48
N LEU A 173 -8.50 -23.39 -6.65
CA LEU A 173 -7.17 -23.66 -6.11
C LEU A 173 -7.11 -24.98 -5.34
N ASN A 174 -8.05 -25.21 -4.42
CA ASN A 174 -8.11 -26.43 -3.61
C ASN A 174 -8.36 -27.70 -4.45
N GLN A 175 -8.98 -27.55 -5.63
CA GLN A 175 -9.27 -28.63 -6.56
C GLN A 175 -8.20 -28.79 -7.65
N ASN A 176 -7.09 -28.04 -7.59
CA ASN A 176 -6.07 -27.95 -8.65
C ASN A 176 -6.67 -27.63 -10.04
N LYS A 177 -7.74 -26.84 -10.08
CA LYS A 177 -8.28 -26.27 -11.31
C LYS A 177 -7.52 -24.99 -11.67
N GLU A 178 -7.57 -24.62 -12.94
CA GLU A 178 -7.01 -23.36 -13.39
C GLU A 178 -7.71 -22.17 -12.72
N VAL A 179 -6.92 -21.17 -12.37
CA VAL A 179 -7.37 -19.88 -11.84
C VAL A 179 -6.75 -18.75 -12.66
N PRO A 180 -7.42 -17.59 -12.76
CA PRO A 180 -6.89 -16.46 -13.51
C PRO A 180 -5.52 -16.05 -12.94
N PRO A 181 -4.46 -16.01 -13.75
CA PRO A 181 -3.19 -15.47 -13.32
C PRO A 181 -3.30 -13.96 -13.08
N PHE A 182 -2.42 -13.44 -12.23
CA PHE A 182 -2.23 -12.00 -12.13
C PHE A 182 -1.57 -11.49 -13.42
N SER A 183 -2.21 -10.58 -14.14
CA SER A 183 -1.65 -10.01 -15.37
C SER A 183 -2.26 -8.65 -15.70
N PHE A 184 -1.42 -7.63 -15.86
CA PHE A 184 -1.79 -6.37 -16.49
C PHE A 184 -1.61 -6.49 -18.01
N THR A 185 -2.70 -6.76 -18.73
CA THR A 185 -2.69 -6.94 -20.18
C THR A 185 -3.96 -6.38 -20.81
N THR A 186 -3.82 -5.71 -21.94
CA THR A 186 -4.93 -5.18 -22.75
C THR A 186 -5.56 -6.23 -23.65
N GLN A 187 -4.98 -7.44 -23.70
CA GLN A 187 -5.48 -8.56 -24.52
C GLN A 187 -6.68 -9.27 -23.92
N VAL A 188 -6.90 -9.09 -22.61
CA VAL A 188 -8.04 -9.67 -21.89
C VAL A 188 -9.01 -8.55 -21.60
N ALA A 189 -10.27 -8.74 -22.01
CA ALA A 189 -11.31 -7.75 -21.80
C ALA A 189 -11.51 -7.47 -20.30
N LEU A 190 -11.90 -6.24 -19.97
CA LEU A 190 -12.09 -5.81 -18.59
C LEU A 190 -13.23 -6.58 -17.90
N ASP A 191 -14.24 -6.96 -18.67
CA ASP A 191 -15.41 -7.72 -18.26
C ASP A 191 -15.19 -9.24 -18.23
N ASP A 192 -14.01 -9.76 -18.58
CA ASP A 192 -13.66 -11.18 -18.47
C ASP A 192 -13.04 -11.48 -17.09
N PRO A 193 -13.77 -12.12 -16.15
CA PRO A 193 -13.28 -12.38 -14.81
C PRO A 193 -12.27 -13.53 -14.69
N TRP A 194 -12.17 -14.42 -15.68
CA TRP A 194 -11.51 -15.73 -15.49
C TRP A 194 -10.26 -15.95 -16.33
N THR A 195 -9.98 -15.12 -17.34
CA THR A 195 -8.76 -15.25 -18.15
C THR A 195 -7.53 -14.57 -17.53
N ALA A 196 -7.71 -13.40 -16.91
CA ALA A 196 -6.65 -12.68 -16.20
C ALA A 196 -7.25 -11.69 -15.20
N ILE A 197 -6.59 -11.54 -14.05
CA ILE A 197 -7.01 -10.65 -12.97
C ILE A 197 -5.88 -9.71 -12.56
N TYR A 198 -6.22 -8.53 -12.06
CA TYR A 198 -5.30 -7.60 -11.41
C TYR A 198 -6.10 -6.69 -10.47
N CYS A 199 -5.42 -5.90 -9.65
CA CYS A 199 -6.03 -5.23 -8.50
C CYS A 199 -7.26 -4.38 -8.87
N SER A 200 -7.13 -3.42 -9.79
CA SER A 200 -8.21 -2.52 -10.16
C SER A 200 -9.30 -3.20 -10.98
N LYS A 201 -8.97 -4.20 -11.81
CA LYS A 201 -9.97 -5.02 -12.50
C LYS A 201 -10.85 -5.82 -11.55
N LEU A 202 -10.31 -6.33 -10.44
CA LEU A 202 -11.13 -7.01 -9.42
C LEU A 202 -12.21 -6.07 -8.85
N ILE A 203 -11.85 -4.81 -8.59
CA ILE A 203 -12.79 -3.79 -8.12
C ILE A 203 -13.83 -3.48 -9.19
N TRP A 204 -13.39 -3.27 -10.43
CA TRP A 204 -14.27 -3.00 -11.56
C TRP A 204 -15.29 -4.11 -11.77
N LEU A 205 -14.86 -5.37 -11.82
CA LEU A 205 -15.72 -6.53 -11.98
C LEU A 205 -16.76 -6.61 -10.85
N SER A 206 -16.37 -6.25 -9.63
CA SER A 206 -17.25 -6.26 -8.47
C SER A 206 -18.37 -5.25 -8.59
N TYR A 207 -18.08 -4.01 -8.99
CA TYR A 207 -19.11 -2.99 -9.22
C TYR A 207 -19.93 -3.27 -10.49
N TYR A 208 -19.29 -3.75 -11.56
CA TYR A 208 -19.96 -4.04 -12.83
C TYR A 208 -20.97 -5.19 -12.68
N TYR A 209 -20.52 -6.37 -12.23
CA TYR A 209 -21.38 -7.55 -12.12
C TYR A 209 -22.19 -7.62 -10.83
N GLY A 210 -21.68 -7.06 -9.74
CA GLY A 210 -22.37 -7.05 -8.46
C GLY A 210 -23.42 -5.94 -8.37
N ALA A 211 -23.07 -4.72 -8.78
CA ALA A 211 -23.90 -3.53 -8.56
C ALA A 211 -24.56 -2.98 -9.82
N ASP A 212 -24.40 -3.62 -10.99
CA ASP A 212 -24.85 -3.10 -12.29
C ASP A 212 -24.30 -1.66 -12.52
N MET A 213 -23.08 -1.42 -12.05
CA MET A 213 -22.44 -0.12 -12.04
C MET A 213 -21.16 -0.15 -12.86
N GLU A 214 -21.24 0.36 -14.08
CA GLU A 214 -20.06 0.57 -14.92
C GLU A 214 -19.27 1.79 -14.42
N LEU A 215 -18.00 1.55 -14.08
CA LEU A 215 -17.04 2.59 -13.74
C LEU A 215 -16.35 3.04 -15.03
N GLU A 216 -16.22 4.36 -15.21
CA GLU A 216 -15.59 4.92 -16.41
C GLU A 216 -14.16 4.41 -16.57
N ASN A 217 -13.80 4.03 -17.79
CA ASN A 217 -12.50 3.47 -18.15
C ASN A 217 -12.05 4.12 -19.46
N ASP A 218 -10.78 4.48 -19.56
CA ASP A 218 -10.20 5.22 -20.69
C ASP A 218 -9.79 4.32 -21.89
N TYR A 219 -10.23 3.06 -21.91
CA TYR A 219 -10.05 2.05 -22.95
C TYR A 219 -8.63 1.46 -23.11
N PHE A 220 -7.62 1.86 -22.33
CA PHE A 220 -6.30 1.24 -22.43
C PHE A 220 -6.12 0.11 -21.41
N LEU A 221 -6.21 0.42 -20.12
CA LEU A 221 -6.05 -0.55 -19.04
C LEU A 221 -6.60 0.07 -17.74
N PHE A 222 -7.75 -0.42 -17.25
CA PHE A 222 -8.39 0.15 -16.06
C PHE A 222 -7.51 0.02 -14.82
N SER A 223 -6.73 1.04 -14.49
CA SER A 223 -5.65 1.04 -13.51
C SER A 223 -6.11 1.53 -12.12
N PRO A 224 -5.25 1.47 -11.09
CA PRO A 224 -5.51 2.16 -9.83
C PRO A 224 -5.66 3.68 -9.99
N GLU A 225 -5.04 4.27 -11.01
CA GLU A 225 -5.17 5.70 -11.29
C GLU A 225 -6.59 6.02 -11.79
N ASP A 226 -7.15 5.21 -12.69
CA ASP A 226 -8.56 5.32 -13.10
C ASP A 226 -9.53 5.22 -11.91
N LEU A 227 -9.27 4.29 -10.98
CA LEU A 227 -10.07 4.18 -9.75
C LEU A 227 -9.96 5.44 -8.88
N SER A 228 -8.82 6.13 -8.90
CA SER A 228 -8.65 7.37 -8.12
C SER A 228 -9.52 8.51 -8.66
N MET A 229 -9.82 8.50 -9.97
CA MET A 229 -10.68 9.49 -10.63
C MET A 229 -12.14 9.42 -10.19
N LEU A 230 -12.55 8.34 -9.50
CA LEU A 230 -13.86 8.26 -8.84
C LEU A 230 -14.04 9.35 -7.76
N GLU A 231 -12.98 10.04 -7.32
CA GLU A 231 -13.12 11.23 -6.47
C GLU A 231 -13.93 12.36 -7.14
N TYR A 232 -14.00 12.35 -8.47
CA TYR A 232 -14.78 13.29 -9.27
C TYR A 232 -16.14 12.71 -9.73
N ASP A 233 -16.41 11.43 -9.46
CA ASP A 233 -17.67 10.78 -9.80
C ASP A 233 -18.74 11.09 -8.74
N GLU A 234 -19.89 11.59 -9.16
CA GLU A 234 -21.00 11.95 -8.25
C GLU A 234 -21.54 10.76 -7.45
N ARG A 235 -21.31 9.52 -7.90
CA ARG A 235 -21.72 8.28 -7.22
C ARG A 235 -20.84 7.97 -6.00
N PHE A 236 -19.67 8.60 -5.88
CA PHE A 236 -18.70 8.33 -4.82
C PHE A 236 -18.43 9.57 -3.96
N GLU A 237 -17.92 9.32 -2.76
CA GLU A 237 -17.38 10.33 -1.85
C GLU A 237 -15.98 9.93 -1.37
N VAL A 238 -15.12 10.94 -1.17
CA VAL A 238 -13.80 10.75 -0.58
C VAL A 238 -13.93 10.74 0.94
N ILE A 239 -13.63 9.59 1.55
CA ILE A 239 -13.59 9.45 3.01
C ILE A 239 -12.23 9.87 3.56
N TYR A 240 -11.17 9.58 2.80
CA TYR A 240 -9.81 9.97 3.15
C TYR A 240 -8.94 10.07 1.91
N LYS A 241 -8.05 11.04 1.87
CA LYS A 241 -6.98 11.15 0.88
C LYS A 241 -5.71 11.59 1.58
N HIS A 242 -4.66 10.78 1.49
CA HIS A 242 -3.36 11.20 2.01
C HIS A 242 -2.92 12.50 1.29
N PRO A 243 -2.33 13.51 1.98
CA PRO A 243 -1.95 14.78 1.35
C PRO A 243 -0.98 14.63 0.17
N ASP A 244 -0.08 13.66 0.28
CA ASP A 244 0.90 13.34 -0.77
C ASP A 244 0.37 12.28 -1.77
N PHE A 245 -0.91 11.93 -1.72
CA PHE A 245 -1.52 11.03 -2.69
C PHE A 245 -1.63 11.73 -4.05
N GLN A 246 -0.86 11.23 -5.02
CA GLN A 246 -0.90 11.69 -6.40
C GLN A 246 -0.33 10.62 -7.33
N PHE A 247 -0.99 10.42 -8.47
CA PHE A 247 -0.39 9.75 -9.62
C PHE A 247 0.36 10.80 -10.47
N ASN A 248 1.56 10.45 -10.92
CA ASN A 248 2.42 11.31 -11.75
C ASN A 248 2.27 11.00 -13.24
N ILE A 249 1.45 10.01 -13.57
CA ILE A 249 1.16 9.58 -14.93
C ILE A 249 -0.32 9.83 -15.14
N ASP A 250 -0.62 10.53 -16.22
CA ASP A 250 -1.94 10.61 -16.85
C ASP A 250 -1.82 9.57 -17.97
N LEU A 251 -2.31 8.34 -17.73
CA LEU A 251 -2.16 7.23 -18.68
C LEU A 251 -3.15 7.35 -19.84
#